data_AF-A0AAD6YEA4-F1
#
_entry.id   AF-A0AAD6YEA4-F1
#
_cell.length_a   1.000
_cell.length_b   1.000
_cell.length_c   1.000
_cell.angle_alpha   90.00
_cell.angle_beta   90.00
_cell.angle_gamma   90.00
#
_symmetry.space_group_name_H-M   'P 1'
#
loop_
_entity.id
_entity.type
_entity.pdbx_description
1 polymer ?
#
loop_
_entity_poly.entity_id
_entity_poly.type
_entity_poly.pdbx_seq_one_letter_code
_entity_poly.pdbx_strand_id
1 'polypeptide(L)'
;MTVVGSVIISDSVSLKSRGLYQGFANLLFDLGSAVGAPLGGWIGDTISWRAAFLFQMPLLSCGLTLLFLKVREPPLVLNAAHTTLLAKLKRIDYAGAVSLVAALLTFLVGMNYKTTAEHEWGDPHVWGYLVVAAVLLLGFLAVEFKFAVEPIMAVTILKQVCLLSASIETFQSSYNHCREPRSSWLSCVVPPPLYRLIPTRTVA
;
A
#
# COMPACT_ATOMS: atom_id res chain seq x y z
N MET A 1 -3.67 8.24 0.90
CA MET A 1 -4.12 8.69 -0.45
C MET A 1 -3.79 7.61 -1.48
N THR A 2 -4.78 7.15 -2.26
CA THR A 2 -4.54 6.16 -3.33
C THR A 2 -4.05 6.85 -4.60
N VAL A 3 -3.24 6.15 -5.40
CA VAL A 3 -2.59 6.68 -6.62
C VAL A 3 -3.59 7.35 -7.56
N VAL A 4 -4.77 6.74 -7.76
CA VAL A 4 -5.83 7.26 -8.61
C VAL A 4 -6.36 8.61 -8.10
N GLY A 5 -6.55 8.75 -6.78
CA GLY A 5 -7.02 10.00 -6.19
C GLY A 5 -6.05 11.15 -6.38
N SER A 6 -4.74 10.89 -6.21
CA SER A 6 -3.70 11.91 -6.47
C SER A 6 -3.61 12.33 -7.94
N VAL A 7 -3.84 11.40 -8.87
CA VAL A 7 -3.88 11.71 -10.31
C VAL A 7 -5.06 12.62 -10.63
N ILE A 8 -6.26 12.31 -10.13
CA ILE A 8 -7.45 13.15 -10.35
C ILE A 8 -7.25 14.57 -9.81
N ILE A 9 -6.66 14.72 -8.61
CA ILE A 9 -6.35 16.04 -8.04
C ILE A 9 -5.32 16.77 -8.89
N SER A 10 -4.27 16.08 -9.34
CA SER A 10 -3.25 16.65 -10.21
C SER A 10 -3.84 17.15 -11.53
N ASP A 11 -4.75 16.40 -12.13
CA ASP A 11 -5.35 16.76 -13.42
C ASP A 11 -6.41 17.86 -13.29
N SER A 12 -7.06 17.98 -12.12
CA SER A 12 -8.10 18.99 -11.87
C SER A 12 -7.55 20.33 -11.39
N VAL A 13 -6.32 20.37 -10.86
CA VAL A 13 -5.75 21.54 -10.18
C VAL A 13 -4.50 22.05 -10.89
N SER A 14 -4.36 23.37 -10.98
CA SER A 14 -3.19 24.03 -11.60
C SER A 14 -1.89 23.75 -10.82
N LEU A 15 -0.76 23.66 -11.54
CA LEU A 15 0.57 23.27 -11.01
C LEU A 15 0.98 24.01 -9.73
N LYS A 16 0.60 25.27 -9.58
CA LYS A 16 1.00 26.14 -8.46
C LYS A 16 0.29 25.77 -7.15
N SER A 17 -0.92 25.23 -7.19
CA SER A 17 -1.70 24.90 -5.99
C SER A 17 -1.76 23.40 -5.68
N ARG A 18 -1.26 22.53 -6.57
CA ARG A 18 -1.25 21.06 -6.38
C ARG A 18 -0.70 20.63 -5.01
N GLY A 19 0.40 21.24 -4.58
CA GLY A 19 1.02 20.93 -3.28
C GLY A 19 0.10 21.24 -2.09
N LEU A 20 -0.68 22.32 -2.14
CA LEU A 20 -1.64 22.67 -1.08
C LEU A 20 -2.79 21.67 -1.02
N TYR A 21 -3.37 21.30 -2.17
CA TYR A 21 -4.47 20.32 -2.22
C TYR A 21 -4.01 18.92 -1.80
N GLN A 22 -2.80 18.52 -2.20
CA GLN A 22 -2.21 17.25 -1.76
C GLN A 22 -1.90 17.26 -0.26
N GLY A 23 -1.47 18.41 0.29
CA GLY A 23 -1.31 18.62 1.72
C GLY A 23 -2.62 18.47 2.50
N PHE A 24 -3.69 19.13 2.06
CA PHE A 24 -5.03 18.96 2.66
C PHE A 24 -5.54 17.53 2.57
N ALA A 25 -5.30 16.86 1.44
CA ALA A 25 -5.69 15.47 1.25
C ALA A 25 -4.97 14.51 2.22
N ASN A 26 -3.67 14.72 2.43
CA ASN A 26 -2.89 13.95 3.41
C ASN A 26 -3.32 14.28 4.85
N LEU A 27 -3.56 15.55 5.18
CA LEU A 27 -4.05 15.95 6.50
C LEU A 27 -5.37 15.26 6.85
N LEU A 28 -6.33 15.24 5.92
CA LEU A 28 -7.61 14.55 6.13
C LEU A 28 -7.42 13.03 6.29
N PHE A 29 -6.49 12.44 5.54
CA PHE A 29 -6.15 11.01 5.65
C PHE A 29 -5.54 10.68 7.02
N ASP A 30 -4.61 11.50 7.51
CA ASP A 30 -3.95 11.30 8.79
C ASP A 30 -4.90 11.52 9.96
N LEU A 31 -5.75 12.57 9.90
CA LEU A 31 -6.82 12.79 10.88
C LEU A 31 -7.80 11.63 10.91
N GLY A 32 -8.22 11.14 9.74
CA GLY A 32 -9.09 9.97 9.63
C GLY A 32 -8.44 8.72 10.22
N SER A 33 -7.15 8.51 9.98
CA SER A 33 -6.40 7.37 10.53
C SER A 33 -6.23 7.47 12.05
N ALA A 34 -5.95 8.67 12.57
CA ALA A 34 -5.80 8.93 13.99
C ALA A 34 -7.10 8.75 14.77
N VAL A 35 -8.24 9.19 14.20
CA VAL A 35 -9.56 9.09 14.84
C VAL A 35 -10.21 7.71 14.61
N GLY A 36 -9.90 7.06 13.48
CA GLY A 36 -10.50 5.79 13.08
C GLY A 36 -10.17 4.62 14.01
N ALA A 37 -8.92 4.49 14.44
CA ALA A 37 -8.51 3.37 15.30
C ALA A 37 -9.15 3.41 16.70
N PRO A 38 -9.16 4.54 17.44
CA PRO A 38 -9.86 4.65 18.73
C PRO A 38 -11.37 4.45 18.61
N LEU A 39 -12.01 5.05 17.59
CA LEU A 39 -13.45 4.90 17.38
C LEU A 39 -13.82 3.46 17.02
N GLY A 40 -13.04 2.79 16.18
CA GLY A 40 -13.25 1.40 15.80
C GLY A 40 -13.15 0.46 17.00
N GLY A 41 -12.15 0.66 17.87
CA GLY A 41 -12.00 -0.08 19.12
C GLY A 41 -13.18 0.14 20.07
N TRP A 42 -13.55 1.39 20.31
CA TRP A 42 -14.66 1.74 21.20
C TRP A 42 -16.00 1.17 20.74
N ILE A 43 -16.30 1.21 19.43
CA ILE A 43 -17.53 0.61 18.86
C ILE A 43 -17.50 -0.92 18.95
N GLY A 44 -16.31 -1.51 18.77
CA GLY A 44 -16.09 -2.95 18.92
C GLY A 44 -16.40 -3.44 20.33
N ASP A 45 -15.99 -2.68 21.34
CA ASP A 45 -16.16 -3.02 22.76
C ASP A 45 -17.58 -2.73 23.28
N THR A 46 -18.27 -1.71 22.75
CA THR A 46 -19.58 -1.27 23.28
C THR A 46 -20.79 -1.88 22.59
N ILE A 47 -20.78 -2.01 21.26
CA ILE A 47 -21.96 -2.42 20.48
C ILE A 47 -21.73 -3.80 19.88
N SER A 48 -20.78 -3.89 18.95
CA SER A 48 -20.30 -5.13 18.33
C SER A 48 -19.27 -4.80 17.26
N TRP A 49 -18.41 -5.77 16.94
CA TRP A 49 -17.48 -5.67 15.82
C TRP A 49 -18.17 -5.40 14.47
N ARG A 50 -19.42 -5.84 14.28
CA ARG A 50 -20.17 -5.64 13.02
C ARG A 50 -20.62 -4.19 12.84
N ALA A 51 -20.96 -3.52 13.95
CA ALA A 51 -21.38 -2.13 13.94
C ALA A 51 -20.23 -1.20 13.47
N ALA A 52 -18.98 -1.54 13.77
CA ALA A 52 -17.81 -0.80 13.30
C ALA A 52 -17.70 -0.77 11.76
N PHE A 53 -18.11 -1.84 11.06
CA PHE A 53 -18.15 -1.87 9.60
C PHE A 53 -19.39 -1.16 9.03
N LEU A 54 -20.54 -1.33 9.67
CA LEU A 54 -21.77 -0.67 9.25
C LEU A 54 -21.69 0.86 9.37
N PHE A 55 -20.96 1.39 10.35
CA PHE A 55 -20.76 2.83 10.52
C PHE A 55 -19.95 3.46 9.38
N GLN A 56 -19.07 2.70 8.73
CA GLN A 56 -18.27 3.19 7.60
C GLN A 56 -19.10 3.31 6.31
N MET A 57 -20.07 2.41 6.11
CA MET A 57 -20.91 2.36 4.90
C MET A 57 -21.64 3.68 4.55
N PRO A 58 -22.33 4.38 5.47
CA PRO A 58 -22.99 5.64 5.16
C PRO A 58 -21.99 6.76 4.83
N LEU A 59 -20.81 6.75 5.43
CA LEU A 59 -19.77 7.72 5.14
C LEU A 59 -19.22 7.52 3.71
N LEU A 60 -19.00 6.25 3.35
CA LEU A 60 -18.55 5.86 2.02
C LEU A 60 -19.60 6.17 0.94
N SER A 61 -20.88 5.90 1.21
CA SER A 61 -21.96 6.19 0.24
C SER A 61 -22.17 7.69 0.04
N CYS A 62 -22.04 8.50 1.09
CA CYS A 62 -22.05 9.95 0.99
C CYS A 62 -20.88 10.46 0.14
N GLY A 63 -19.66 9.97 0.41
CA GLY A 63 -18.48 10.31 -0.39
C GLY A 63 -18.64 9.93 -1.86
N LEU A 64 -19.15 8.73 -2.13
CA LEU A 64 -19.42 8.25 -3.49
C LEU A 64 -20.46 9.13 -4.21
N THR A 65 -21.53 9.50 -3.52
CA THR A 65 -22.58 10.38 -4.06
C THR A 65 -22.03 11.76 -4.40
N LEU A 66 -21.22 12.34 -3.50
CA LEU A 66 -20.57 13.63 -3.74
C LEU A 66 -19.61 13.55 -4.93
N LEU A 67 -18.85 12.47 -5.06
CA LEU A 67 -17.98 12.25 -6.22
C LEU A 67 -18.80 12.19 -7.52
N PHE A 68 -19.87 11.39 -7.57
CA PHE A 68 -20.75 11.29 -8.74
C PHE A 68 -21.40 12.63 -9.13
N LEU A 69 -21.74 13.46 -8.16
CA LEU A 69 -22.42 14.74 -8.43
C LEU A 69 -21.45 15.88 -8.79
N LYS A 70 -20.25 15.90 -8.20
CA LYS A 70 -19.31 17.04 -8.30
C LYS A 70 -18.14 16.80 -9.25
N VAL A 71 -17.69 15.57 -9.41
CA VAL A 71 -16.61 15.24 -10.34
C VAL A 71 -17.21 15.05 -11.73
N ARG A 72 -17.40 16.17 -12.44
CA ARG A 72 -17.64 16.15 -13.89
C ARG A 72 -16.29 16.04 -14.58
N GLU A 73 -16.10 14.96 -15.32
CA GLU A 73 -14.86 14.71 -16.06
C GLU A 73 -14.53 15.91 -16.96
N PRO A 74 -13.33 16.52 -16.84
CA PRO A 74 -12.89 17.49 -17.83
C PRO A 74 -12.79 16.77 -19.20
N PRO A 75 -13.23 17.41 -20.30
CA PRO A 75 -13.35 16.78 -21.63
C PRO A 75 -12.03 16.33 -22.27
N LEU A 76 -10.89 16.43 -21.57
CA LEU A 76 -9.56 16.15 -22.10
C LEU A 76 -9.27 14.66 -22.34
N VAL A 77 -10.06 13.75 -21.77
CA VAL A 77 -9.97 12.30 -22.02
C VAL A 77 -10.86 11.80 -23.17
N LEU A 78 -11.71 12.65 -23.76
CA LEU A 78 -12.54 12.25 -24.92
C LEU A 78 -11.75 12.02 -26.21
N ASN A 79 -10.48 12.43 -26.30
CA ASN A 79 -9.64 12.03 -27.43
C ASN A 79 -9.25 10.54 -27.39
N ALA A 80 -9.51 9.83 -26.28
CA ALA A 80 -9.42 8.38 -26.23
C ALA A 80 -10.74 7.67 -26.58
N ALA A 81 -11.80 8.41 -26.97
CA ALA A 81 -13.10 7.85 -27.35
C ALA A 81 -13.09 7.14 -28.72
N HIS A 82 -12.06 7.35 -29.55
CA HIS A 82 -11.90 6.67 -30.85
C HIS A 82 -11.15 5.33 -30.78
N THR A 83 -10.96 4.76 -29.58
CA THR A 83 -10.36 3.43 -29.42
C THR A 83 -11.32 2.51 -28.70
N THR A 84 -11.69 1.40 -29.34
CA THR A 84 -12.50 0.32 -28.77
C THR A 84 -11.89 -0.12 -27.43
N LEU A 85 -12.71 -0.41 -26.41
CA LEU A 85 -12.24 -0.88 -25.10
C LEU A 85 -11.28 -2.08 -25.22
N LEU A 86 -11.49 -2.91 -26.23
CA LEU A 86 -10.63 -4.02 -26.64
C LEU A 86 -9.22 -3.59 -27.06
N ALA A 87 -9.08 -2.47 -27.79
CA ALA A 87 -7.78 -1.92 -28.18
C ALA A 87 -7.03 -1.34 -26.97
N LYS A 88 -7.74 -0.78 -25.99
CA LYS A 88 -7.14 -0.32 -24.72
C LYS A 88 -6.70 -1.48 -23.83
N LEU A 89 -7.51 -2.54 -23.72
CA LEU A 89 -7.18 -3.75 -22.96
C LEU A 89 -5.97 -4.46 -23.56
N LYS A 90 -5.90 -4.60 -24.89
CA LYS A 90 -4.76 -5.24 -25.57
C LYS A 90 -3.43 -4.49 -25.39
N ARG A 91 -3.50 -3.21 -25.03
CA ARG A 91 -2.33 -2.34 -24.82
C ARG A 91 -1.71 -2.50 -23.42
N ILE A 92 -2.39 -3.19 -22.51
CA ILE A 92 -1.90 -3.44 -21.14
C ILE A 92 -0.87 -4.57 -21.15
N ASP A 93 0.27 -4.36 -20.50
CA ASP A 93 1.28 -5.40 -20.31
C ASP A 93 0.89 -6.37 -19.18
N TYR A 94 0.06 -7.35 -19.52
CA TYR A 94 -0.36 -8.39 -18.58
C TYR A 94 0.80 -9.30 -18.13
N ALA A 95 1.81 -9.52 -18.98
CA ALA A 95 2.92 -10.41 -18.67
C ALA A 95 3.86 -9.77 -17.65
N GLY A 96 4.19 -8.49 -17.84
CA GLY A 96 4.93 -7.68 -16.87
C GLY A 96 4.15 -7.56 -15.55
N ALA A 97 2.86 -7.26 -15.59
CA ALA A 97 2.04 -7.13 -14.39
C ALA A 97 1.97 -8.43 -13.57
N VAL A 98 1.72 -9.59 -14.22
CA VAL A 98 1.60 -10.87 -13.53
C VAL A 98 2.95 -11.32 -12.95
N SER A 99 4.05 -11.17 -13.71
CA SER A 99 5.38 -11.53 -13.22
C SER A 99 5.82 -10.66 -12.03
N LEU A 100 5.53 -9.36 -12.05
CA LEU A 100 5.80 -8.45 -10.94
C LEU A 100 5.01 -8.85 -9.68
N VAL A 101 3.70 -9.09 -9.82
CA VAL A 101 2.85 -9.52 -8.69
C VAL A 101 3.34 -10.85 -8.13
N ALA A 102 3.68 -11.81 -8.97
CA ALA A 102 4.21 -13.10 -8.54
C ALA A 102 5.55 -12.96 -7.80
N ALA A 103 6.46 -12.12 -8.30
CA ALA A 103 7.74 -11.83 -7.63
C ALA A 103 7.52 -11.21 -6.24
N LEU A 104 6.65 -10.20 -6.15
CA LEU A 104 6.33 -9.52 -4.89
C LEU A 104 5.66 -10.45 -3.87
N LEU A 105 4.70 -11.28 -4.30
CA LEU A 105 4.05 -12.25 -3.44
C LEU A 105 5.05 -13.28 -2.92
N THR A 106 5.88 -13.83 -3.80
CA THR A 106 6.90 -14.83 -3.40
C THR A 106 7.92 -14.23 -2.44
N PHE A 107 8.36 -12.99 -2.69
CA PHE A 107 9.25 -12.26 -1.79
C PHE A 107 8.60 -12.04 -0.41
N LEU A 108 7.34 -11.58 -0.39
CA LEU A 108 6.60 -11.32 0.83
C LEU A 108 6.38 -12.61 1.64
N VAL A 109 6.09 -13.73 0.98
CA VAL A 109 5.97 -15.04 1.61
C VAL A 109 7.30 -15.46 2.24
N GLY A 110 8.42 -15.34 1.51
CA GLY A 110 9.75 -15.64 2.05
C GLY A 110 10.08 -14.80 3.30
N MET A 111 9.74 -13.51 3.29
CA MET A 111 9.92 -12.61 4.44
C MET A 111 8.99 -12.93 5.61
N ASN A 112 7.76 -13.40 5.36
CA ASN A 112 6.84 -13.85 6.40
C ASN A 112 7.35 -15.11 7.10
N TYR A 113 7.86 -16.10 6.34
CA TYR A 113 8.45 -17.31 6.93
C TYR A 113 9.60 -17.00 7.89
N LYS A 114 10.45 -16.02 7.56
CA LYS A 114 11.51 -15.52 8.47
C LYS A 114 10.98 -14.82 9.73
N THR A 115 9.78 -14.25 9.66
CA THR A 115 9.21 -13.45 10.77
C THR A 115 8.52 -14.35 11.81
N THR A 116 8.06 -15.53 11.40
CA THR A 116 7.56 -16.57 12.31
C THR A 116 8.75 -17.17 13.08
N ALA A 117 8.63 -17.29 14.40
CA ALA A 117 9.70 -17.71 15.32
C ALA A 117 10.24 -19.14 15.08
N GLU A 118 9.63 -19.90 14.17
CA GLU A 118 9.94 -21.31 13.91
C GLU A 118 11.07 -21.53 12.89
N HIS A 119 11.49 -20.49 12.14
CA HIS A 119 12.51 -20.62 11.08
C HIS A 119 13.67 -19.64 11.24
N GLU A 120 14.87 -20.17 11.46
CA GLU A 120 16.11 -19.37 11.47
C GLU A 120 16.52 -18.96 10.05
N TRP A 121 17.37 -17.94 9.92
CA TRP A 121 17.93 -17.51 8.62
C TRP A 121 18.71 -18.60 7.86
N GLY A 122 19.03 -19.71 8.53
CA GLY A 122 19.66 -20.88 7.94
C GLY A 122 18.70 -21.85 7.24
N ASP A 123 17.37 -21.64 7.35
CA ASP A 123 16.43 -22.60 6.79
C ASP A 123 16.42 -22.59 5.24
N PRO A 124 16.54 -23.75 4.57
CA PRO A 124 16.58 -23.84 3.12
C PRO A 124 15.31 -23.29 2.45
N HIS A 125 14.18 -23.35 3.15
CA HIS A 125 12.89 -22.87 2.65
C HIS A 125 12.90 -21.35 2.47
N VAL A 126 13.47 -20.59 3.42
CA VAL A 126 13.58 -19.13 3.34
C VAL A 126 14.43 -18.72 2.15
N TRP A 127 15.60 -19.35 1.99
CA TRP A 127 16.47 -19.12 0.83
C TRP A 127 15.83 -19.53 -0.49
N GLY A 128 15.08 -20.63 -0.51
CA GLY A 128 14.33 -21.06 -1.70
C GLY A 128 13.35 -19.99 -2.19
N TYR A 129 12.51 -19.45 -1.30
CA TYR A 129 11.57 -18.39 -1.67
C TYR A 129 12.28 -17.09 -2.10
N LEU A 130 13.39 -16.72 -1.46
CA LEU A 130 14.17 -15.53 -1.84
C LEU A 130 14.82 -15.69 -3.22
N VAL A 131 15.37 -16.86 -3.53
CA VAL A 131 15.96 -17.14 -4.85
C VAL A 131 14.88 -17.14 -5.94
N VAL A 132 13.73 -17.78 -5.69
CA VAL A 132 12.61 -17.77 -6.64
C VAL A 132 12.10 -16.35 -6.88
N ALA A 133 11.97 -15.54 -5.83
CA ALA A 133 11.60 -14.14 -5.96
C ALA A 133 12.61 -13.35 -6.80
N ALA A 134 13.91 -13.55 -6.58
CA ALA A 134 14.97 -12.90 -7.38
C ALA A 134 14.91 -13.31 -8.85
N VAL A 135 14.69 -14.60 -9.15
CA VAL A 135 14.56 -15.11 -10.52
C VAL A 135 13.31 -14.52 -11.20
N LEU A 136 12.17 -14.45 -10.52
CA LEU A 136 10.95 -13.85 -11.05
C LEU A 136 11.12 -12.35 -11.31
N LEU A 137 11.86 -11.64 -10.45
CA LEU A 137 12.14 -10.21 -10.61
C LEU A 137 13.09 -9.95 -11.79
N LEU A 138 14.11 -10.79 -11.98
CA LEU A 138 14.95 -10.76 -13.18
C LEU A 138 14.16 -11.10 -14.44
N GLY A 139 13.23 -12.05 -14.34
CA GLY A 139 12.27 -12.38 -15.40
C GLY A 139 11.40 -11.18 -15.77
N PHE A 140 10.86 -10.47 -14.78
CA PHE A 140 10.12 -9.23 -14.99
C PHE A 140 10.97 -8.17 -15.70
N LEU A 141 12.21 -7.92 -15.24
CA LEU A 141 13.13 -6.99 -15.91
C LEU A 141 13.37 -7.40 -17.37
N ALA A 142 13.60 -8.68 -17.64
CA ALA A 142 13.81 -9.17 -19.00
C ALA A 142 12.58 -9.00 -19.91
N VAL A 143 11.37 -9.20 -19.38
CA VAL A 143 10.11 -8.95 -20.09
C VAL A 143 9.94 -7.45 -20.37
N GLU A 144 10.20 -6.60 -19.36
CA GLU A 144 10.08 -5.15 -19.48
C GLU A 144 11.08 -4.59 -20.51
N PHE A 145 12.32 -5.07 -20.54
CA PHE A 145 13.34 -4.62 -21.48
C PHE A 145 13.12 -5.10 -22.91
N LYS A 146 12.46 -6.25 -23.11
CA LYS A 146 12.43 -6.93 -24.42
C LYS A 146 11.05 -6.93 -25.09
N PHE A 147 9.96 -6.89 -24.33
CA PHE A 147 8.60 -7.10 -24.84
C PHE A 147 7.63 -5.94 -24.60
N ALA A 148 7.91 -5.02 -23.68
CA ALA A 148 6.97 -3.95 -23.34
C ALA A 148 6.97 -2.83 -24.40
N VAL A 149 5.86 -2.71 -25.14
CA VAL A 149 5.58 -1.56 -26.03
C VAL A 149 5.21 -0.31 -25.22
N GLU A 150 4.60 -0.53 -24.05
CA GLU A 150 4.35 0.51 -23.04
C GLU A 150 4.79 -0.01 -21.67
N PRO A 151 5.97 0.38 -21.19
CA PRO A 151 6.49 -0.10 -19.92
C PRO A 151 5.61 0.37 -18.77
N ILE A 152 5.19 -0.58 -17.93
CA ILE A 152 4.48 -0.29 -16.67
C ILE A 152 5.41 0.48 -15.73
N MET A 153 6.70 0.17 -15.79
CA MET A 153 7.72 0.83 -15.00
C MET A 153 8.78 1.41 -15.94
N ALA A 154 8.77 2.74 -16.11
CA ALA A 154 9.83 3.40 -16.83
C ALA A 154 11.17 3.18 -16.11
N VAL A 155 12.02 2.30 -16.64
CA VAL A 155 13.33 1.94 -16.09
C VAL A 155 14.28 3.14 -15.91
N THR A 156 14.00 4.26 -16.58
CA THR A 156 14.69 5.55 -16.38
C THR A 156 14.42 6.15 -15.00
N ILE A 157 13.24 5.90 -14.44
CA ILE A 157 12.83 6.33 -13.10
C ILE A 157 13.54 5.49 -12.04
N LEU A 158 13.72 4.19 -12.26
CA LEU A 158 14.49 3.31 -11.35
C LEU A 158 15.96 3.72 -11.19
N LYS A 159 16.53 4.44 -12.17
CA LYS A 159 17.91 4.97 -12.07
C LYS A 159 18.01 6.20 -11.18
N GLN A 160 16.89 6.78 -10.76
CA GLN A 160 16.91 7.95 -9.87
C GLN A 160 17.19 7.53 -8.44
N VAL A 161 18.31 8.02 -7.90
CA VAL A 161 18.77 7.74 -6.53
C VAL A 161 17.69 8.04 -5.49
N CYS A 162 16.92 9.12 -5.68
CA CYS A 162 15.84 9.53 -4.78
C CYS A 162 14.75 8.46 -4.62
N LEU A 163 14.42 7.72 -5.68
CA LEU A 163 13.39 6.69 -5.62
C LEU A 163 13.91 5.39 -5.03
N LEU A 164 15.17 5.05 -5.33
CA LEU A 164 15.84 3.93 -4.68
C LEU A 164 15.98 4.19 -3.18
N SER A 165 16.39 5.40 -2.77
CA SER A 165 16.52 5.75 -1.35
C SER A 165 15.16 5.69 -0.63
N ALA A 166 14.11 6.26 -1.21
CA ALA A 166 12.77 6.20 -0.63
C ALA A 166 12.25 4.75 -0.47
N SER A 167 12.53 3.89 -1.45
CA SER A 167 12.16 2.47 -1.40
C SER A 167 12.92 1.72 -0.30
N ILE A 168 14.23 1.99 -0.17
CA ILE A 168 15.09 1.39 0.86
C ILE A 168 14.68 1.87 2.25
N GLU A 169 14.40 3.16 2.44
CA GLU A 169 13.92 3.72 3.72
C GLU A 169 12.61 3.08 4.16
N THR A 170 11.67 2.90 3.23
CA THR A 170 10.37 2.28 3.51
C THR A 170 10.55 0.82 3.94
N PHE A 171 11.44 0.10 3.25
CA PHE A 171 11.78 -1.27 3.61
C PHE A 171 12.46 -1.36 4.99
N GLN A 172 13.43 -0.48 5.25
CA GLN A 172 14.14 -0.44 6.53
C GLN A 172 13.21 -0.10 7.70
N SER A 173 12.30 0.85 7.51
CA SER A 173 11.30 1.23 8.51
C SER A 173 10.40 0.03 8.85
N SER A 174 9.93 -0.69 7.82
CA SER A 174 9.11 -1.89 7.99
C SER A 174 9.87 -3.02 8.69
N TYR A 175 11.14 -3.23 8.33
CA TYR A 175 12.00 -4.22 8.97
C TYR A 175 12.22 -3.91 10.46
N ASN A 176 12.46 -2.65 10.80
CA ASN A 176 12.63 -2.21 12.18
C ASN A 176 11.35 -2.43 13.00
N HIS A 177 10.18 -2.13 12.43
CA HIS A 177 8.89 -2.37 13.09
C HIS A 177 8.67 -3.85 13.42
N CYS A 178 9.07 -4.76 12.52
CA CYS A 178 9.00 -6.21 12.77
C CYS A 178 10.00 -6.71 13.84
N ARG A 179 11.07 -5.96 14.11
CA ARG A 179 12.11 -6.33 15.10
C ARG A 179 11.76 -5.85 16.51
N GLU A 180 10.97 -4.79 16.62
CA GLU A 180 10.57 -4.20 17.89
C GLU A 180 9.69 -5.18 18.70
N PRO A 181 10.09 -5.59 19.92
CA PRO A 181 9.25 -6.45 20.74
C PRO A 181 7.97 -5.71 21.17
N ARG A 182 6.82 -6.39 21.12
CA ARG A 182 5.48 -5.83 21.46
C ARG A 182 5.42 -5.11 22.83
N SER A 183 6.33 -5.44 23.74
CA SER A 183 6.47 -4.82 25.07
C SER A 183 6.98 -3.37 25.02
N SER A 184 7.68 -2.95 23.97
CA SER A 184 8.18 -1.57 23.80
C SER A 184 7.00 -0.61 23.58
N TRP A 185 6.05 -0.96 22.71
CA TRP A 185 4.83 -0.18 22.45
C TRP A 185 3.95 0.02 23.69
N LEU A 186 3.79 -1.03 24.51
CA LEU A 186 3.00 -0.97 25.75
C LEU A 186 3.63 0.00 26.77
N SER A 187 4.95 0.15 26.76
CA SER A 187 5.68 1.02 27.69
C SER A 187 5.56 2.50 27.34
N CYS A 188 5.29 2.82 26.06
CA CYS A 188 5.07 4.20 25.60
C CYS A 188 3.60 4.65 25.70
N VAL A 189 2.65 3.71 25.61
CA VAL A 189 1.21 4.00 25.58
C VAL A 189 0.55 3.88 26.96
N VAL A 190 1.07 3.02 27.84
CA VAL A 190 0.45 2.72 29.14
C VAL A 190 1.32 3.22 30.30
N PRO A 191 0.80 4.08 31.20
CA PRO A 191 1.56 4.59 32.34
C PRO A 191 1.97 3.48 33.34
N PRO A 192 3.02 3.72 34.15
CA PRO A 192 3.75 2.69 34.88
C PRO A 192 2.99 1.77 35.87
N PRO A 193 1.79 2.08 36.41
CA PRO A 193 1.10 1.09 37.25
C PRO A 193 0.26 0.08 36.43
N LEU A 194 -0.11 0.39 35.17
CA LEU A 194 -1.08 -0.40 34.40
C LEU A 194 -0.46 -1.45 33.48
N TYR A 195 0.80 -1.27 33.02
CA TYR A 195 1.44 -2.25 32.12
C TYR A 195 1.68 -3.62 32.79
N ARG A 196 1.77 -3.68 34.13
CA ARG A 196 1.99 -4.93 34.90
C ARG A 196 0.77 -5.85 34.97
N LEU A 197 -0.42 -5.35 34.64
CA LEU A 197 -1.67 -6.10 34.71
C LEU A 197 -2.03 -6.76 33.37
N ILE A 198 -1.28 -6.45 32.30
CA ILE A 198 -1.51 -7.01 30.97
C ILE A 198 -0.74 -8.34 30.90
N PRO A 199 -1.41 -9.50 30.78
CA PRO A 199 -0.72 -10.78 30.71
C PRO A 199 0.12 -10.81 29.42
N THR A 200 1.44 -10.76 29.58
CA THR A 200 2.38 -11.12 28.53
C THR A 200 2.18 -12.60 28.23
N ARG A 201 1.28 -12.93 27.30
CA ARG A 201 1.33 -14.25 26.67
C ARG A 201 2.67 -14.31 25.94
N THR A 202 3.62 -14.99 26.57
CA THR A 202 4.78 -15.57 25.93
C THR A 202 4.27 -16.41 24.77
N VAL A 203 4.39 -15.87 23.56
CA VAL A 203 4.29 -16.66 22.35
C VAL A 203 5.61 -17.43 22.31
N ALA A 204 5.54 -18.71 22.70
CA ALA A 204 6.57 -19.68 22.37
C ALA A 204 6.56 -19.92 20.86
#